data_AF-A0A2V2ECA0-F1
#
_entry.id   AF-A0A2V2ECA0-F1
#
_cell.length_a   1.000
_cell.length_b   1.000
_cell.length_c   1.000
_cell.angle_alpha   90.00
_cell.angle_beta   90.00
_cell.angle_gamma   90.00
#
_symmetry.space_group_name_H-M   'P 1'
#
loop_
_entity.id
_entity.type
_entity.pdbx_description
1 polymer ?
#
loop_
_entity_poly.entity_id
_entity_poly.type
_entity_poly.pdbx_seq_one_letter_code
_entity_poly.pdbx_strand_id
1 'polypeptide(L)'
;MSSVSVSREALHKVKTALGDFHTDVDAATAHMRSHLDEEATNIQASIKKQREAVASLKNNLTRLASDVEQCQTQIIGNNNRINSLKGRIENISARIRELDNEIAKLRAKKQQLMSQGQSNGSLENNNSAQLNNIENTIQEYEKQKRKLNEEISDLRRQESSLNEQNAVLRSNKMKLDAAFEKTKNEHEFAKSKCERMESAGHAAQSGIVALSGTIQQYRQRSLDSSSTYTSGIDKCIAAIDEYEAVNLSNGGSGG
;
A
#
# COMPACT_ATOMS: atom_id res chain seq x y z
N MET A 1 -15.75 -85.68 -4.22
CA MET A 1 -14.97 -84.77 -3.34
C MET A 1 -14.22 -83.66 -4.10
N SER A 2 -13.77 -83.83 -5.36
CA SER A 2 -13.03 -82.75 -6.06
C SER A 2 -13.87 -81.51 -6.41
N SER A 3 -15.14 -81.66 -6.79
CA SER A 3 -15.97 -80.52 -7.22
C SER A 3 -16.39 -79.57 -6.08
N VAL A 4 -16.56 -80.07 -4.86
CA VAL A 4 -16.98 -79.25 -3.70
C VAL A 4 -15.80 -78.42 -3.18
N SER A 5 -14.60 -79.03 -3.16
CA SER A 5 -13.34 -78.35 -2.85
C SER A 5 -13.03 -77.19 -3.82
N VAL A 6 -13.26 -77.38 -5.12
CA VAL A 6 -13.08 -76.31 -6.13
C VAL A 6 -14.04 -75.14 -5.92
N SER A 7 -15.31 -75.40 -5.59
CA SER A 7 -16.30 -74.36 -5.30
C SER A 7 -15.97 -73.55 -4.04
N ARG A 8 -15.49 -74.23 -2.98
CA ARG A 8 -15.02 -73.58 -1.75
C ARG A 8 -13.82 -72.66 -2.00
N GLU A 9 -12.83 -73.15 -2.76
CA GLU A 9 -11.65 -72.37 -3.11
C GLU A 9 -12.01 -71.13 -3.95
N ALA A 10 -12.94 -71.27 -4.90
CA ALA A 10 -13.44 -70.16 -5.70
C ALA A 10 -14.12 -69.09 -4.83
N LEU A 11 -14.96 -69.49 -3.86
CA LEU A 11 -15.62 -68.56 -2.93
C LEU A 11 -14.61 -67.81 -2.06
N HIS A 12 -13.57 -68.49 -1.57
CA HIS A 12 -12.48 -67.82 -0.85
C HIS A 12 -11.74 -66.79 -1.72
N LYS A 13 -11.45 -67.11 -2.98
CA LYS A 13 -10.82 -66.16 -3.92
C LYS A 13 -11.69 -64.91 -4.14
N VAL A 14 -13.00 -65.08 -4.32
CA VAL A 14 -13.93 -63.94 -4.45
C VAL A 14 -13.98 -63.12 -3.16
N LYS A 15 -14.00 -63.77 -1.98
CA LYS A 15 -13.94 -63.08 -0.69
C LYS A 15 -12.68 -62.23 -0.54
N THR A 16 -11.51 -62.78 -0.89
CA THR A 16 -10.25 -62.03 -0.87
C THR A 16 -10.30 -60.83 -1.82
N ALA A 17 -10.75 -61.03 -3.06
CA ALA A 17 -10.87 -59.95 -4.04
C ALA A 17 -11.82 -58.82 -3.58
N LEU A 18 -12.91 -59.14 -2.86
CA LEU A 18 -13.81 -58.15 -2.26
C LEU A 18 -13.14 -57.36 -1.12
N GLY A 19 -12.26 -58.01 -0.34
CA GLY A 19 -11.44 -57.37 0.68
C GLY A 19 -10.41 -56.41 0.09
N ASP A 20 -9.73 -56.82 -0.98
CA ASP A 20 -8.79 -55.98 -1.72
C ASP A 20 -9.52 -54.76 -2.31
N PHE A 21 -10.68 -54.99 -2.97
CA PHE A 21 -11.52 -53.92 -3.49
C PHE A 21 -11.96 -52.91 -2.41
N HIS A 22 -12.29 -53.37 -1.20
CA HIS A 22 -12.65 -52.50 -0.09
C HIS A 22 -11.48 -51.57 0.29
N THR A 23 -10.28 -52.15 0.39
CA THR A 23 -9.06 -51.42 0.73
C THR A 23 -8.71 -50.40 -0.36
N ASP A 24 -8.87 -50.77 -1.63
CA ASP A 24 -8.64 -49.88 -2.78
C ASP A 24 -9.62 -48.70 -2.81
N VAL A 25 -10.91 -48.95 -2.58
CA VAL A 25 -11.93 -47.88 -2.51
C VAL A 25 -11.62 -46.92 -1.37
N ASP A 26 -11.25 -47.44 -0.21
CA ASP A 26 -10.89 -46.61 0.95
C ASP A 26 -9.64 -45.77 0.69
N ALA A 27 -8.59 -46.36 0.14
CA ALA A 27 -7.37 -45.65 -0.20
C ALA A 27 -7.61 -44.58 -1.26
N ALA A 28 -8.34 -44.90 -2.34
CA ALA A 28 -8.62 -43.97 -3.42
C ALA A 28 -9.48 -42.79 -2.95
N THR A 29 -10.51 -43.04 -2.16
CA THR A 29 -11.38 -41.98 -1.63
C THR A 29 -10.67 -41.09 -0.62
N ALA A 30 -9.81 -41.65 0.24
CA ALA A 30 -8.96 -40.87 1.14
C ALA A 30 -7.98 -39.97 0.36
N HIS A 31 -7.32 -40.51 -0.67
CA HIS A 31 -6.41 -39.75 -1.51
C HIS A 31 -7.10 -38.58 -2.24
N MET A 32 -8.25 -38.85 -2.88
CA MET A 32 -9.02 -37.79 -3.56
C MET A 32 -9.44 -36.69 -2.59
N ARG A 33 -9.88 -37.04 -1.38
CA ARG A 33 -10.26 -36.06 -0.36
C ARG A 33 -9.07 -35.20 0.07
N SER A 34 -7.91 -35.82 0.33
CA SER A 34 -6.69 -35.09 0.68
C SER A 34 -6.30 -34.08 -0.40
N HIS A 35 -6.35 -34.49 -1.67
CA HIS A 35 -6.05 -33.59 -2.79
C HIS A 35 -7.05 -32.43 -2.89
N LEU A 36 -8.34 -32.69 -2.66
CA LEU A 36 -9.36 -31.63 -2.65
C LEU A 36 -9.15 -30.62 -1.51
N ASP A 37 -8.76 -31.09 -0.33
CA ASP A 37 -8.45 -30.22 0.82
C ASP A 37 -7.18 -29.37 0.57
N GLU A 38 -6.17 -29.95 -0.09
CA GLU A 38 -4.98 -29.22 -0.52
C GLU A 38 -5.30 -28.11 -1.52
N GLU A 39 -6.09 -28.42 -2.56
CA GLU A 39 -6.53 -27.41 -3.54
C GLU A 39 -7.36 -26.30 -2.90
N ALA A 40 -8.27 -26.63 -1.97
CA ALA A 40 -9.03 -25.64 -1.23
C ALA A 40 -8.11 -24.69 -0.44
N THR A 41 -7.07 -25.24 0.18
CA THR A 41 -6.05 -24.47 0.93
C THR A 41 -5.24 -23.56 0.00
N ASN A 42 -4.82 -24.07 -1.16
CA ASN A 42 -4.06 -23.32 -2.16
C ASN A 42 -4.85 -22.13 -2.74
N ILE A 43 -6.14 -22.34 -3.00
CA ILE A 43 -7.06 -21.27 -3.44
C ILE A 43 -7.16 -20.17 -2.38
N GLN A 44 -7.38 -20.56 -1.11
CA GLN A 44 -7.49 -19.61 -0.01
C GLN A 44 -6.21 -18.80 0.18
N ALA A 45 -5.04 -19.46 0.13
CA ALA A 45 -3.75 -18.81 0.25
C ALA A 45 -3.52 -17.79 -0.88
N SER A 46 -3.89 -18.14 -2.11
CA SER A 46 -3.76 -17.27 -3.28
C SER A 46 -4.64 -16.01 -3.18
N ILE A 47 -5.90 -16.18 -2.74
CA ILE A 47 -6.82 -15.06 -2.51
C ILE A 47 -6.29 -14.16 -1.39
N LYS A 48 -5.82 -14.73 -0.28
CA LYS A 48 -5.25 -13.98 0.83
C LYS A 48 -4.07 -13.11 0.38
N LYS A 49 -3.13 -13.68 -0.38
CA LYS A 49 -1.99 -12.95 -0.93
C LYS A 49 -2.43 -11.78 -1.83
N GLN A 50 -3.47 -11.98 -2.64
CA GLN A 50 -4.00 -10.91 -3.48
C GLN A 50 -4.68 -9.80 -2.66
N ARG A 51 -5.41 -10.14 -1.58
CA ARG A 51 -5.98 -9.15 -0.65
C ARG A 51 -4.90 -8.30 0.02
N GLU A 52 -3.81 -8.94 0.44
CA GLU A 52 -2.65 -8.25 1.04
C GLU A 52 -2.02 -7.26 0.06
N ALA A 53 -1.90 -7.63 -1.23
CA ALA A 53 -1.40 -6.73 -2.27
C ALA A 53 -2.33 -5.50 -2.46
N VAL A 54 -3.65 -5.70 -2.48
CA VAL A 54 -4.63 -4.60 -2.56
C VAL A 54 -4.51 -3.67 -1.35
N ALA A 55 -4.44 -4.23 -0.14
CA ALA A 55 -4.28 -3.45 1.08
C ALA A 55 -2.98 -2.63 1.10
N SER A 56 -1.87 -3.23 0.65
CA SER A 56 -0.59 -2.53 0.53
C SER A 56 -0.66 -1.36 -0.46
N LEU A 57 -1.28 -1.54 -1.63
CA LEU A 57 -1.45 -0.47 -2.61
C LEU A 57 -2.34 0.66 -2.08
N LYS A 58 -3.40 0.31 -1.35
CA LYS A 58 -4.26 1.31 -0.69
C LYS A 58 -3.50 2.13 0.34
N ASN A 59 -2.66 1.50 1.16
CA ASN A 59 -1.81 2.20 2.13
C ASN A 59 -0.79 3.13 1.42
N ASN A 60 -0.22 2.68 0.31
CA ASN A 60 0.69 3.52 -0.50
C ASN A 60 -0.03 4.76 -1.06
N LEU A 61 -1.29 4.63 -1.50
CA LEU A 61 -2.10 5.77 -1.94
C LEU A 61 -2.33 6.77 -0.81
N THR A 62 -2.68 6.30 0.38
CA THR A 62 -2.86 7.18 1.55
C THR A 62 -1.57 7.94 1.89
N ARG A 63 -0.41 7.28 1.84
CA ARG A 63 0.88 7.94 2.07
C ARG A 63 1.18 8.99 0.99
N LEU A 64 1.04 8.63 -0.29
CA LEU A 64 1.29 9.54 -1.40
C LEU A 64 0.38 10.78 -1.34
N ALA A 65 -0.90 10.61 -0.98
CA ALA A 65 -1.82 11.72 -0.78
C ALA A 65 -1.34 12.68 0.33
N SER A 66 -0.86 12.12 1.45
CA SER A 66 -0.30 12.91 2.56
C SER A 66 0.98 13.65 2.14
N ASP A 67 1.87 13.01 1.38
CA ASP A 67 3.11 13.65 0.89
C ASP A 67 2.80 14.82 -0.07
N VAL A 68 1.79 14.66 -0.94
CA VAL A 68 1.29 15.74 -1.83
C VAL A 68 0.76 16.91 -1.02
N GLU A 69 -0.06 16.65 0.00
CA GLU A 69 -0.63 17.68 0.88
C GLU A 69 0.45 18.42 1.66
N GLN A 70 1.48 17.71 2.14
CA GLN A 70 2.62 18.32 2.82
C GLN A 70 3.36 19.28 1.88
N CYS A 71 3.65 18.86 0.64
CA CYS A 71 4.27 19.74 -0.36
C CYS A 71 3.42 20.99 -0.62
N GLN A 72 2.11 20.83 -0.77
CA GLN A 72 1.18 21.93 -0.98
C GLN A 72 1.21 22.93 0.18
N THR A 73 1.18 22.43 1.42
CA THR A 73 1.22 23.25 2.64
C THR A 73 2.53 24.03 2.74
N GLN A 74 3.66 23.40 2.44
CA GLN A 74 4.97 24.06 2.44
C GLN A 74 5.06 25.17 1.38
N ILE A 75 4.54 24.94 0.17
CA ILE A 75 4.48 25.95 -0.89
C ILE A 75 3.66 27.17 -0.43
N ILE A 76 2.48 26.94 0.17
CA ILE A 76 1.63 28.01 0.71
C ILE A 76 2.37 28.79 1.79
N GLY A 77 3.01 28.10 2.74
CA GLY A 77 3.79 28.73 3.81
C GLY A 77 4.93 29.60 3.26
N ASN A 78 5.67 29.10 2.27
CA ASN A 78 6.73 29.86 1.62
C ASN A 78 6.19 31.08 0.85
N ASN A 79 5.07 30.95 0.15
CA ASN A 79 4.44 32.08 -0.55
C ASN A 79 4.01 33.19 0.43
N ASN A 80 3.45 32.82 1.59
CA ASN A 80 3.08 33.79 2.62
C ASN A 80 4.32 34.53 3.16
N ARG A 81 5.42 33.81 3.38
CA ARG A 81 6.70 34.41 3.80
C ARG A 81 7.25 35.35 2.74
N ILE A 82 7.23 34.97 1.46
CA ILE A 82 7.62 35.82 0.33
C ILE A 82 6.79 37.12 0.31
N ASN A 83 5.47 37.03 0.47
CA ASN A 83 4.61 38.22 0.51
C ASN A 83 4.95 39.14 1.69
N SER A 84 5.24 38.59 2.87
CA SER A 84 5.71 39.37 4.02
C SER A 84 7.05 40.06 3.76
N LEU A 85 8.01 39.36 3.13
CA LEU A 85 9.29 39.94 2.73
C LEU A 85 9.10 41.11 1.75
N LYS A 86 8.22 40.96 0.75
CA LYS A 86 7.89 42.03 -0.20
C LYS A 86 7.34 43.27 0.50
N GLY A 87 6.38 43.10 1.42
CA GLY A 87 5.84 44.22 2.20
C GLY A 87 6.90 44.93 3.06
N ARG A 88 7.86 44.19 3.63
CA ARG A 88 8.99 44.78 4.35
C ARG A 88 9.90 45.58 3.42
N ILE A 89 10.24 45.03 2.24
CA ILE A 89 11.05 45.73 1.24
C ILE A 89 10.38 47.03 0.81
N GLU A 90 9.06 47.02 0.59
CA GLU A 90 8.29 48.22 0.23
C GLU A 90 8.33 49.29 1.32
N ASN A 91 8.14 48.91 2.58
CA ASN A 91 8.21 49.82 3.73
C ASN A 91 9.61 50.45 3.86
N ILE A 92 10.66 49.63 3.79
CA ILE A 92 12.05 50.11 3.86
C ILE A 92 12.35 51.04 2.68
N SER A 93 11.87 50.70 1.48
CA SER A 93 12.03 51.53 0.29
C SER A 93 11.33 52.89 0.45
N ALA A 94 10.17 52.95 1.08
CA ALA A 94 9.50 54.22 1.40
C ALA A 94 10.33 55.06 2.37
N ARG A 95 10.86 54.45 3.43
CA ARG A 95 11.72 55.13 4.41
C ARG A 95 13.02 55.66 3.80
N ILE A 96 13.60 54.95 2.84
CA ILE A 96 14.75 55.45 2.06
C ILE A 96 14.37 56.73 1.28
N ARG A 97 13.20 56.75 0.62
CA ARG A 97 12.73 57.95 -0.11
C ARG A 97 12.50 59.13 0.82
N GLU A 98 11.97 58.90 2.02
CA GLU A 98 11.83 59.94 3.04
C GLU A 98 13.19 60.53 3.45
N LEU A 99 14.18 59.68 3.70
CA LEU A 99 15.55 60.12 3.99
C LEU A 99 16.16 60.90 2.82
N ASP A 100 15.97 60.45 1.58
CA ASP A 100 16.44 61.18 0.39
C ASP A 100 15.81 62.57 0.28
N ASN A 101 14.51 62.70 0.58
CA ASN A 101 13.81 63.98 0.62
C ASN A 101 14.35 64.91 1.72
N GLU A 102 14.59 64.40 2.92
CA GLU A 102 15.15 65.19 4.02
C GLU A 102 16.60 65.63 3.73
N ILE A 103 17.42 64.75 3.15
CA ILE A 103 18.77 65.09 2.67
C ILE A 103 18.68 66.22 1.63
N ALA A 104 17.74 66.15 0.68
CA ALA A 104 17.57 67.20 -0.34
C ALA A 104 17.20 68.55 0.28
N LYS A 105 16.27 68.58 1.25
CA LYS A 105 15.92 69.80 2.00
C LYS A 105 17.11 70.37 2.75
N LEU A 106 17.89 69.53 3.43
CA LEU A 106 19.11 69.93 4.14
C LEU A 106 20.16 70.51 3.19
N ARG A 107 20.38 69.89 2.02
CA ARG A 107 21.28 70.40 0.98
C ARG A 107 20.83 71.77 0.46
N ALA A 108 19.54 71.99 0.22
CA ALA A 108 19.00 73.27 -0.19
C ALA A 108 19.21 74.36 0.89
N LYS A 109 18.94 74.04 2.16
CA LYS A 109 19.19 74.94 3.30
C LYS A 109 20.67 75.30 3.44
N LYS A 110 21.57 74.32 3.27
CA LYS A 110 23.02 74.54 3.25
C LYS A 110 23.40 75.56 2.17
N GLN A 111 22.88 75.40 0.95
CA GLN A 111 23.14 76.32 -0.16
C GLN A 111 22.65 77.75 0.13
N GLN A 112 21.45 77.91 0.69
CA GLN A 112 20.92 79.22 1.07
C GLN A 112 21.79 79.93 2.11
N LEU A 113 22.23 79.23 3.16
CA LEU A 113 23.10 79.79 4.20
C LEU A 113 24.46 80.22 3.62
N MET A 114 25.04 79.43 2.72
CA MET A 114 26.29 79.79 2.04
C MET A 114 26.13 81.07 1.21
N SER A 115 25.04 81.20 0.44
CA SER A 115 24.76 82.41 -0.35
C SER A 115 24.55 83.65 0.52
N GLN A 116 23.85 83.54 1.65
CA GLN A 116 23.66 84.64 2.59
C GLN A 116 24.98 85.11 3.22
N GLY A 117 25.87 84.17 3.58
CA GLY A 117 27.19 84.50 4.13
C GLY A 117 28.09 85.25 3.13
N GLN A 118 27.94 84.99 1.82
CA GLN A 118 28.68 85.72 0.78
C GLN A 118 28.14 87.14 0.57
N SER A 119 26.82 87.34 0.64
CA SER A 119 26.22 88.69 0.49
C SER A 119 26.52 89.63 1.66
N ASN A 120 26.74 89.11 2.86
CA ASN A 120 26.99 89.91 4.07
C ASN A 120 28.48 90.19 4.37
N GLY A 121 29.41 89.79 3.49
CA GLY A 121 30.83 90.14 3.59
C GLY A 121 31.64 89.42 4.69
N SER A 122 31.01 88.57 5.51
CA SER A 122 31.70 87.65 6.42
C SER A 122 30.78 86.47 6.80
N LEU A 123 31.29 85.24 6.75
CA LEU A 123 30.62 84.07 7.33
C LEU A 123 30.70 84.19 8.86
N GLU A 124 29.64 84.69 9.49
CA GLU A 124 29.54 84.73 10.95
C GLU A 124 29.75 83.32 11.56
N ASN A 125 30.40 83.24 12.73
CA ASN A 125 30.68 81.98 13.44
C ASN A 125 29.44 81.09 13.61
N ASN A 126 28.25 81.68 13.70
CA ASN A 126 26.99 80.96 13.84
C ASN A 126 26.61 80.19 12.55
N ASN A 127 26.83 80.77 11.37
CA ASN A 127 26.58 80.12 10.08
C ASN A 127 27.54 78.93 9.86
N SER A 128 28.80 79.07 10.28
CA SER A 128 29.79 77.98 10.29
C SER A 128 29.32 76.77 11.10
N ALA A 129 28.87 76.99 12.35
CA ALA A 129 28.36 75.92 13.20
C ALA A 129 27.10 75.25 12.62
N GLN A 130 26.19 76.03 12.05
CA GLN A 130 24.99 75.51 11.39
C GLN A 130 25.31 74.67 10.15
N LEU A 131 26.25 75.11 9.30
CA LEU A 131 26.70 74.36 8.13
C LEU A 131 27.31 73.01 8.53
N ASN A 132 28.14 72.99 9.58
CA ASN A 132 28.71 71.75 10.12
C ASN A 132 27.63 70.80 10.66
N ASN A 133 26.63 71.31 11.38
CA ASN A 133 25.51 70.49 11.87
C ASN A 133 24.67 69.91 10.73
N ILE A 134 24.41 70.69 9.68
CA ILE A 134 23.70 70.21 8.49
C ILE A 134 24.51 69.10 7.80
N GLU A 135 25.82 69.29 7.63
CA GLU A 135 26.70 68.29 7.02
C GLU A 135 26.71 66.98 7.81
N ASN A 136 26.88 67.06 9.13
CA ASN A 136 26.86 65.89 10.02
C ASN A 136 25.51 65.15 9.94
N THR A 137 24.39 65.88 9.88
CA THR A 137 23.05 65.29 9.76
C THR A 137 22.88 64.57 8.42
N ILE A 138 23.33 65.17 7.32
CA ILE A 138 23.33 64.53 5.99
C ILE A 138 24.14 63.23 6.02
N GLN A 139 25.35 63.26 6.61
CA GLN A 139 26.20 62.07 6.70
C GLN A 139 25.53 60.93 7.50
N GLU A 140 24.83 61.26 8.58
CA GLU A 140 24.09 60.26 9.37
C GLU A 140 22.90 59.68 8.59
N TYR A 141 22.12 60.50 7.88
CA TYR A 141 21.05 59.99 7.02
C TYR A 141 21.56 59.14 5.86
N GLU A 142 22.68 59.50 5.24
CA GLU A 142 23.33 58.67 4.20
C GLU A 142 23.81 57.33 4.79
N LYS A 143 24.30 57.30 6.03
CA LYS A 143 24.67 56.07 6.74
C LYS A 143 23.44 55.19 7.03
N GLN A 144 22.33 55.77 7.46
CA GLN A 144 21.07 55.06 7.67
C GLN A 144 20.55 54.46 6.36
N LYS A 145 20.58 55.23 5.27
CA LYS A 145 20.20 54.74 3.94
C LYS A 145 21.04 53.54 3.50
N ARG A 146 22.36 53.56 3.73
CA ARG A 146 23.23 52.39 3.41
C ARG A 146 22.78 51.14 4.16
N LYS A 147 22.53 51.24 5.47
CA LYS A 147 22.03 50.11 6.28
C LYS A 147 20.68 49.57 5.79
N LEU A 148 19.75 50.46 5.44
CA LEU A 148 18.44 50.05 4.91
C LEU A 148 18.57 49.35 3.54
N ASN A 149 19.51 49.78 2.69
CA ASN A 149 19.79 49.10 1.43
C ASN A 149 20.41 47.71 1.63
N GLU A 150 21.30 47.56 2.62
CA GLU A 150 21.84 46.25 3.02
C GLU A 150 20.71 45.32 3.48
N GLU A 151 19.78 45.81 4.31
CA GLU A 151 18.62 45.02 4.74
C GLU A 151 17.75 44.60 3.55
N ILE A 152 17.47 45.49 2.59
CA ILE A 152 16.74 45.13 1.36
C ILE A 152 17.47 44.02 0.59
N SER A 153 18.80 44.10 0.47
CA SER A 153 19.59 43.07 -0.22
C SER A 153 19.44 41.70 0.45
N ASP A 154 19.49 41.65 1.78
CA ASP A 154 19.32 40.41 2.53
C ASP A 154 17.91 39.84 2.41
N LEU A 155 16.88 40.69 2.47
CA LEU A 155 15.49 40.26 2.26
C LEU A 155 15.28 39.70 0.84
N ARG A 156 15.88 40.30 -0.18
CA ARG A 156 15.83 39.79 -1.57
C ARG A 156 16.52 38.43 -1.72
N ARG A 157 17.63 38.20 -1.01
CA ARG A 157 18.29 36.88 -0.98
C ARG A 157 17.39 35.82 -0.33
N GLN A 158 16.72 36.16 0.77
CA GLN A 158 15.76 35.26 1.41
C GLN A 158 14.57 34.95 0.50
N GLU A 159 14.04 35.95 -0.21
CA GLU A 159 12.98 35.76 -1.21
C GLU A 159 13.44 34.81 -2.33
N SER A 160 14.65 34.98 -2.88
CA SER A 160 15.20 34.10 -3.91
C SER A 160 15.29 32.65 -3.42
N SER A 161 15.83 32.44 -2.22
CA SER A 161 15.97 31.11 -1.64
C SER A 161 14.61 30.43 -1.44
N LEU A 162 13.59 31.15 -0.97
CA LEU A 162 12.23 30.60 -0.84
C LEU A 162 11.60 30.26 -2.20
N ASN A 163 11.87 31.06 -3.24
CA ASN A 163 11.41 30.78 -4.59
C ASN A 163 12.06 29.51 -5.17
N GLU A 164 13.37 29.31 -4.95
CA GLU A 164 14.08 28.09 -5.33
C GLU A 164 13.52 26.86 -4.61
N GLN A 165 13.30 26.96 -3.29
CA GLN A 165 12.64 25.90 -2.52
C GLN A 165 11.25 25.56 -3.08
N ASN A 166 10.46 26.57 -3.44
CA ASN A 166 9.16 26.37 -4.08
C ASN A 166 9.26 25.69 -5.44
N ALA A 167 10.27 25.99 -6.24
CA ALA A 167 10.49 25.31 -7.52
C ALA A 167 10.76 23.81 -7.32
N VAL A 168 11.59 23.46 -6.34
CA VAL A 168 11.86 22.06 -5.96
C VAL A 168 10.59 21.38 -5.44
N LEU A 169 9.84 22.03 -4.53
CA LEU A 169 8.60 21.48 -4.00
C LEU A 169 7.55 21.25 -5.09
N ARG A 170 7.42 22.15 -6.06
CA ARG A 170 6.53 21.97 -7.21
C ARG A 170 6.96 20.79 -8.07
N SER A 171 8.25 20.64 -8.34
CA SER A 171 8.78 19.48 -9.08
C SER A 171 8.50 18.16 -8.33
N ASN A 172 8.73 18.13 -7.01
CA ASN A 172 8.44 16.97 -6.19
C ASN A 172 6.95 16.64 -6.15
N LYS A 173 6.09 17.66 -5.99
CA LYS A 173 4.64 17.48 -6.06
C LYS A 173 4.21 16.85 -7.39
N MET A 174 4.73 17.31 -8.53
CA MET A 174 4.41 16.71 -9.83
C MET A 174 4.82 15.23 -9.92
N LYS A 175 5.98 14.86 -9.36
CA LYS A 175 6.43 13.46 -9.30
C LYS A 175 5.52 12.62 -8.40
N LEU A 176 5.11 13.16 -7.25
CA LEU A 176 4.19 12.50 -6.33
C LEU A 176 2.80 12.33 -6.94
N ASP A 177 2.28 13.35 -7.63
CA ASP A 177 0.99 13.29 -8.35
C ASP A 177 1.03 12.19 -9.43
N ALA A 178 2.13 12.10 -10.20
CA ALA A 178 2.31 11.04 -11.20
C ALA A 178 2.40 9.64 -10.57
N ALA A 179 3.13 9.51 -9.46
CA ALA A 179 3.23 8.25 -8.71
C ALA A 179 1.88 7.85 -8.10
N PHE A 180 1.10 8.81 -7.63
CA PHE A 180 -0.25 8.60 -7.10
C PHE A 180 -1.16 8.03 -8.18
N GLU A 181 -1.25 8.67 -9.34
CA GLU A 181 -2.10 8.16 -10.44
C GLU A 181 -1.65 6.79 -10.95
N LYS A 182 -0.34 6.53 -11.03
CA LYS A 182 0.16 5.19 -11.36
C LYS A 182 -0.28 4.15 -10.32
N THR A 183 -0.04 4.42 -9.04
CA THR A 183 -0.40 3.50 -7.93
C THR A 183 -1.91 3.28 -7.86
N LYS A 184 -2.71 4.29 -8.19
CA LYS A 184 -4.17 4.23 -8.22
C LYS A 184 -4.66 3.29 -9.31
N ASN A 185 -4.08 3.37 -10.51
CA ASN A 185 -4.38 2.43 -11.59
C ASN A 185 -3.98 0.99 -11.22
N GLU A 186 -2.81 0.81 -10.59
CA GLU A 186 -2.38 -0.50 -10.09
C GLU A 186 -3.32 -1.04 -8.99
N HIS A 187 -3.78 -0.18 -8.09
CA HIS A 187 -4.76 -0.52 -7.06
C HIS A 187 -6.08 -0.99 -7.67
N GLU A 188 -6.65 -0.25 -8.60
CA GLU A 188 -7.91 -0.63 -9.25
C GLU A 188 -7.77 -1.96 -9.99
N PHE A 189 -6.67 -2.16 -10.73
CA PHE A 189 -6.41 -3.44 -11.39
C PHE A 189 -6.28 -4.59 -10.38
N ALA A 190 -5.51 -4.41 -9.31
CA ALA A 190 -5.32 -5.42 -8.27
C ALA A 190 -6.63 -5.74 -7.54
N LYS A 191 -7.48 -4.73 -7.32
CA LYS A 191 -8.80 -4.86 -6.70
C LYS A 191 -9.74 -5.68 -7.58
N SER A 192 -9.88 -5.34 -8.86
CA SER A 192 -10.70 -6.12 -9.80
C SER A 192 -10.18 -7.54 -9.99
N LYS A 193 -8.86 -7.75 -9.94
CA LYS A 193 -8.29 -9.11 -9.92
C LYS A 193 -8.68 -9.86 -8.64
N CYS A 194 -8.61 -9.22 -7.48
CA CYS A 194 -9.01 -9.81 -6.20
C CYS A 194 -10.48 -10.23 -6.21
N GLU A 195 -11.39 -9.36 -6.66
CA GLU A 195 -12.83 -9.64 -6.76
C GLU A 195 -13.11 -10.87 -7.66
N ARG A 196 -12.42 -10.95 -8.81
CA ARG A 196 -12.52 -12.13 -9.69
C ARG A 196 -11.99 -13.40 -9.04
N MET A 197 -10.84 -13.32 -8.35
CA MET A 197 -10.26 -14.46 -7.65
C MET A 197 -11.16 -14.93 -6.50
N GLU A 198 -11.79 -14.01 -5.78
CA GLU A 198 -12.76 -14.34 -4.74
C GLU A 198 -13.97 -15.05 -5.34
N SER A 199 -14.58 -14.50 -6.39
CA SER A 199 -15.74 -15.14 -7.03
C SER A 199 -15.40 -16.55 -7.55
N ALA A 200 -14.30 -16.69 -8.29
CA ALA A 200 -13.85 -17.97 -8.81
C ALA A 200 -13.49 -18.96 -7.67
N GLY A 201 -12.86 -18.47 -6.61
CA GLY A 201 -12.51 -19.28 -5.44
C GLY A 201 -13.72 -19.80 -4.69
N HIS A 202 -14.76 -18.97 -4.47
CA HIS A 202 -16.01 -19.43 -3.85
C HIS A 202 -16.70 -20.49 -4.71
N ALA A 203 -16.71 -20.31 -6.04
CA ALA A 203 -17.27 -21.30 -6.95
C ALA A 203 -16.49 -22.63 -6.89
N ALA A 204 -15.15 -22.57 -6.91
CA ALA A 204 -14.29 -23.74 -6.80
C ALA A 204 -14.46 -24.47 -5.46
N GLN A 205 -14.52 -23.74 -4.34
CA GLN A 205 -14.78 -24.32 -3.02
C GLN A 205 -16.15 -24.99 -2.95
N SER A 206 -17.17 -24.38 -3.52
CA SER A 206 -18.51 -24.99 -3.60
C SER A 206 -18.48 -26.29 -4.41
N GLY A 207 -17.73 -26.31 -5.52
CA GLY A 207 -17.48 -27.51 -6.31
C GLY A 207 -16.72 -28.60 -5.56
N ILE A 208 -15.69 -28.23 -4.80
CA ILE A 208 -14.92 -29.14 -3.94
C ILE A 208 -15.82 -29.79 -2.88
N VAL A 209 -16.67 -29.00 -2.21
CA VAL A 209 -17.61 -29.51 -1.20
C VAL A 209 -18.60 -30.49 -1.84
N ALA A 210 -19.15 -30.16 -3.01
CA ALA A 210 -20.05 -31.05 -3.73
C ALA A 210 -19.38 -32.37 -4.11
N LEU A 211 -18.17 -32.31 -4.69
CA LEU A 211 -17.42 -33.50 -5.09
C LEU A 211 -16.99 -34.36 -3.90
N SER A 212 -16.55 -33.74 -2.80
CA SER A 212 -16.24 -34.44 -1.54
C SER A 212 -17.47 -35.19 -1.01
N GLY A 213 -18.65 -34.57 -1.09
CA GLY A 213 -19.92 -35.23 -0.79
C GLY A 213 -20.21 -36.44 -1.70
N THR A 214 -19.99 -36.31 -3.01
CA THR A 214 -20.15 -37.41 -3.96
C THR A 214 -19.18 -38.56 -3.70
N ILE A 215 -17.91 -38.26 -3.42
CA ILE A 215 -16.88 -39.26 -3.07
C ILE A 215 -17.29 -40.04 -1.81
N GLN A 216 -17.78 -39.34 -0.79
CA GLN A 216 -18.24 -39.96 0.45
C GLN A 216 -19.44 -40.89 0.22
N GLN A 217 -20.41 -40.47 -0.61
CA GLN A 217 -21.55 -41.31 -0.97
C GLN A 217 -21.12 -42.56 -1.76
N TYR A 218 -20.20 -42.39 -2.73
CA TYR A 218 -19.66 -43.50 -3.50
C TYR A 218 -18.94 -44.52 -2.60
N ARG A 219 -18.09 -44.03 -1.69
CA ARG A 219 -17.40 -44.85 -0.69
C ARG A 219 -18.43 -45.67 0.10
N GLN A 220 -19.38 -45.00 0.76
CA GLN A 220 -20.37 -45.66 1.60
C GLN A 220 -21.12 -46.78 0.86
N ARG A 221 -21.65 -46.49 -0.34
CA ARG A 221 -22.39 -47.48 -1.15
C ARG A 221 -21.52 -48.69 -1.54
N SER A 222 -20.26 -48.45 -1.88
CA SER A 222 -19.34 -49.51 -2.29
C SER A 222 -18.97 -50.42 -1.13
N LEU A 223 -18.70 -49.86 0.06
CA LEU A 223 -18.39 -50.64 1.26
C LEU A 223 -19.60 -51.41 1.78
N ASP A 224 -20.79 -50.81 1.78
CA ASP A 224 -22.04 -51.47 2.20
C ASP A 224 -22.37 -52.67 1.30
N SER A 225 -22.22 -52.49 -0.02
CA SER A 225 -22.44 -53.55 -1.00
C SER A 225 -21.41 -54.67 -0.85
N SER A 226 -20.12 -54.32 -0.73
CA SER A 226 -19.04 -55.30 -0.52
C SER A 226 -19.23 -56.10 0.78
N SER A 227 -19.64 -55.44 1.86
CA SER A 227 -19.94 -56.10 3.14
C SER A 227 -21.11 -57.07 3.01
N THR A 228 -22.16 -56.68 2.28
CA THR A 228 -23.32 -57.54 1.99
C THR A 228 -22.89 -58.78 1.20
N TYR A 229 -22.08 -58.62 0.15
CA TYR A 229 -21.57 -59.74 -0.64
C TYR A 229 -20.66 -60.66 0.16
N THR A 230 -19.77 -60.09 0.98
CA THR A 230 -18.88 -60.85 1.86
C THR A 230 -19.66 -61.72 2.83
N SER A 231 -20.70 -61.17 3.47
CA SER A 231 -21.59 -61.94 4.36
C SER A 231 -22.34 -63.05 3.62
N GLY A 232 -22.78 -62.80 2.39
CA GLY A 232 -23.39 -63.83 1.54
C GLY A 232 -22.43 -64.98 1.23
N ILE A 233 -21.19 -64.66 0.86
CA ILE A 233 -20.14 -65.65 0.59
C ILE A 233 -19.81 -66.45 1.86
N ASP A 234 -19.72 -65.79 3.02
CA ASP A 234 -19.49 -66.49 4.29
C ASP A 234 -20.58 -67.51 4.61
N LYS A 235 -21.85 -67.17 4.35
CA LYS A 235 -22.97 -68.12 4.48
C LYS A 235 -22.85 -69.28 3.49
N CYS A 236 -22.43 -69.03 2.25
CA CYS A 236 -22.22 -70.08 1.27
C CYS A 236 -21.08 -71.03 1.67
N ILE A 237 -19.96 -70.49 2.16
CA ILE A 237 -18.83 -71.30 2.66
C ILE A 237 -19.28 -72.16 3.85
N ALA A 238 -20.00 -71.57 4.81
CA ALA A 238 -20.52 -72.31 5.98
C ALA A 238 -21.47 -73.45 5.57
N ALA A 239 -22.38 -73.20 4.62
CA ALA A 239 -23.28 -74.24 4.12
C ALA A 239 -22.54 -75.38 3.40
N ILE A 240 -21.45 -75.07 2.67
CA ILE A 240 -20.58 -76.10 2.07
C ILE A 240 -19.90 -76.92 3.18
N ASP A 241 -19.36 -76.27 4.21
CA ASP A 241 -18.69 -76.92 5.33
C ASP A 241 -19.63 -77.87 6.10
N GLU A 242 -20.88 -77.43 6.34
CA GLU A 242 -21.92 -78.28 6.95
C GLU A 242 -22.26 -79.50 6.08
N TYR A 243 -22.40 -79.31 4.76
CA TYR A 243 -22.67 -80.42 3.83
C TYR A 243 -21.52 -81.44 3.78
N GLU A 244 -20.27 -80.99 3.79
CA GLU A 244 -19.10 -81.86 3.88
C GLU A 244 -19.09 -82.66 5.20
N ALA A 245 -19.39 -82.02 6.33
CA ALA A 245 -19.44 -82.67 7.65
C ALA A 245 -20.54 -83.75 7.75
N VAL A 246 -21.72 -83.51 7.20
CA VAL A 246 -22.85 -84.47 7.22
C VAL A 246 -22.59 -85.68 6.29
N ASN A 247 -21.99 -85.47 5.12
CA ASN A 247 -21.67 -86.58 4.21
C ASN A 247 -20.46 -87.42 4.65
N LEU A 248 -19.50 -86.84 5.35
CA LEU A 248 -18.39 -87.57 5.97
C LEU A 248 -18.84 -88.43 7.17
N SER A 249 -19.89 -88.01 7.89
CA SER A 249 -20.46 -88.77 9.02
C SER A 249 -21.40 -89.90 8.59
N ASN A 250 -22.15 -89.74 7.48
CA ASN A 250 -23.00 -90.82 6.93
C ASN A 250 -22.25 -91.89 6.13
N GLY A 251 -21.00 -91.64 5.69
CA GLY A 251 -20.15 -92.64 5.02
C GLY A 251 -19.41 -93.59 5.97
N GLY A 252 -19.50 -93.39 7.29
CA GLY A 252 -18.79 -94.15 8.33
C GLY A 252 -19.66 -95.13 9.11
N SER A 253 -20.92 -95.35 8.75
CA SER A 253 -21.80 -96.33 9.40
C SER A 253 -22.67 -97.06 8.39
N GLY A 254 -22.14 -98.17 7.88
CA GLY A 254 -22.83 -99.09 6.97
C GLY A 254 -21.82 -99.93 6.21
N GLY A 255 -21.37 -101.01 6.86
CA GLY A 255 -20.51 -102.04 6.24
C GLY A 255 -21.26 -102.93 5.26
#